data_AF-A0A524PGN8-F1
#
_entry.id   AF-A0A524PGN8-F1
#
_cell.length_a   1.000
_cell.length_b   1.000
_cell.length_c   1.000
_cell.angle_alpha   90.00
_cell.angle_beta   90.00
_cell.angle_gamma   90.00
#
_symmetry.space_group_name_H-M   'P 1'
#
loop_
_entity.id
_entity.type
_entity.pdbx_description
1 polymer ?
#
loop_
_entity_poly.entity_id
_entity_poly.type
_entity_poly.pdbx_seq_one_letter_code
_entity_poly.pdbx_strand_id
1 'polypeptide(L)'
;MFGIGHHTVATVKKLSPRDAMALQIEAVERGKEIVFRLGEIYIKPFITVAHNTEYPVKGKKFVVFQEAAGADNNPGGKRGKFWDTSNSKDIAKWVLEREGHVYQS
;
A
#
# COMPACT_ATOMS: atom_id res chain seq x y z
N MET A 1 -1.58 -52.58 -4.75
CA MET A 1 -0.31 -51.83 -4.65
C MET A 1 -0.64 -50.35 -4.76
N PHE A 2 -0.09 -49.55 -3.86
CA PHE A 2 -0.48 -48.16 -3.58
C PHE A 2 -0.13 -47.19 -4.71
N GLY A 3 -0.92 -46.11 -4.82
CA GLY A 3 -0.91 -45.15 -5.90
C GLY A 3 0.24 -44.14 -5.87
N ILE A 4 0.59 -43.65 -7.05
CA ILE A 4 1.49 -42.51 -7.22
C ILE A 4 0.61 -41.26 -7.28
N GLY A 5 0.52 -40.57 -6.14
CA GLY A 5 0.00 -39.21 -6.10
C GLY A 5 0.93 -38.30 -6.90
N HIS A 6 0.38 -37.60 -7.90
CA HIS A 6 1.07 -36.47 -8.49
C HIS A 6 1.33 -35.44 -7.39
N HIS A 7 2.61 -35.28 -7.05
CA HIS A 7 3.09 -34.16 -6.27
C HIS A 7 2.79 -32.87 -7.06
N THR A 8 1.77 -32.13 -6.61
CA THR A 8 1.57 -30.75 -7.02
C THR A 8 2.75 -29.95 -6.46
N VAL A 9 3.80 -29.80 -7.28
CA VAL A 9 4.84 -28.81 -7.02
C VAL A 9 4.14 -27.46 -7.14
N ALA A 10 3.70 -26.92 -6.00
CA ALA A 10 3.23 -25.55 -5.91
C ALA A 10 4.40 -24.65 -6.31
N THR A 11 4.42 -24.27 -7.59
CA THR A 11 5.31 -23.23 -8.08
C THR A 11 4.98 -22.00 -7.25
N VAL A 12 5.90 -21.61 -6.37
CA VAL A 12 5.79 -20.35 -5.62
C VAL A 12 5.78 -19.25 -6.67
N LYS A 13 4.58 -18.83 -7.08
CA LYS A 13 4.40 -17.72 -8.02
C LYS A 13 5.05 -16.52 -7.37
N LYS A 14 6.18 -16.07 -7.94
CA LYS A 14 6.80 -14.79 -7.57
C LYS A 14 5.74 -13.71 -7.78
N LEU A 15 5.27 -13.13 -6.68
CA LEU A 15 4.25 -12.09 -6.71
C LEU A 15 4.76 -10.93 -7.57
N SER A 16 3.87 -10.34 -8.38
CA SER A 16 4.22 -9.11 -9.08
C SER A 16 4.50 -8.00 -8.04
N PRO A 17 5.34 -6.99 -8.35
CA PRO A 17 5.57 -5.87 -7.43
C PRO A 17 4.26 -5.21 -6.97
N ARG A 18 3.27 -5.11 -7.87
CA ARG A 18 1.93 -4.60 -7.58
C ARG A 18 1.19 -5.48 -6.57
N ASP A 19 1.17 -6.80 -6.76
CA ASP A 19 0.48 -7.70 -5.84
C ASP A 19 1.18 -7.74 -4.48
N ALA A 20 2.50 -7.70 -4.45
CA ALA A 20 3.29 -7.65 -3.22
C ALA A 20 3.00 -6.36 -2.42
N MET A 21 2.97 -5.20 -3.07
CA MET A 21 2.62 -3.93 -2.42
C MET A 21 1.15 -3.89 -1.99
N ALA A 22 0.23 -4.41 -2.82
CA ALA A 22 -1.17 -4.51 -2.45
C ALA A 22 -1.36 -5.35 -1.19
N LEU A 23 -0.64 -6.48 -1.06
CA LEU A 23 -0.67 -7.31 0.15
C LEU A 23 -0.13 -6.56 1.38
N GLN A 24 0.87 -5.68 1.24
CA GLN A 24 1.34 -4.84 2.34
C GLN A 24 0.28 -3.83 2.78
N ILE A 25 -0.44 -3.21 1.83
CA ILE A 25 -1.56 -2.31 2.12
C ILE A 25 -2.71 -3.07 2.78
N GLU A 26 -3.02 -4.27 2.29
CA GLU A 26 -4.01 -5.16 2.90
C GLU A 26 -3.58 -5.65 4.28
N ALA A 27 -2.30 -5.74 4.58
CA ALA A 27 -1.83 -6.10 5.92
C ALA A 27 -2.04 -4.98 6.95
N VAL A 28 -2.37 -3.75 6.52
CA VAL A 28 -2.64 -2.63 7.41
C VAL A 28 -3.88 -2.93 8.26
N GLU A 29 -3.66 -2.99 9.56
CA GLU A 29 -4.70 -3.17 10.56
C GLU A 29 -5.62 -1.95 10.61
N ARG A 30 -6.85 -2.16 11.06
CA ARG A 30 -7.83 -1.07 11.20
C ARG A 30 -7.29 -0.01 12.17
N GLY A 31 -7.35 1.27 11.78
CA GLY A 31 -6.82 2.38 12.57
C GLY A 31 -5.30 2.55 12.49
N LYS A 32 -4.60 1.71 11.72
CA LYS A 32 -3.19 1.90 11.37
C LYS A 32 -3.04 2.46 9.97
N GLU A 33 -1.83 2.87 9.66
CA GLU A 33 -1.44 3.42 8.38
C GLU A 33 -0.06 2.92 7.94
N ILE A 34 0.17 2.99 6.63
CA ILE A 34 1.46 2.78 6.00
C ILE A 34 1.80 4.02 5.18
N VAL A 35 3.07 4.42 5.21
CA VAL A 35 3.56 5.60 4.48
C VAL A 35 4.42 5.13 3.32
N PHE A 36 4.23 5.76 2.17
CA PHE A 36 5.06 5.60 0.98
C PHE A 36 5.70 6.93 0.63
N ARG A 37 6.87 6.86 0.00
CA ARG A 37 7.55 8.00 -0.59
C ARG A 37 7.66 7.81 -2.10
N LEU A 38 7.21 8.79 -2.86
CA LEU A 38 7.26 8.84 -4.33
C LEU A 38 8.65 9.28 -4.81
N GLY A 39 8.87 9.19 -6.13
CA GLY A 39 10.08 9.69 -6.79
C GLY A 39 10.34 11.18 -6.53
N GLU A 40 11.57 11.62 -6.78
CA GLU A 40 12.06 12.95 -6.37
C GLU A 40 11.41 14.12 -7.10
N ILE A 41 10.73 13.86 -8.24
CA ILE A 41 10.06 14.89 -9.03
C ILE A 41 8.78 15.43 -8.38
N TYR A 42 8.28 14.79 -7.32
CA TYR A 42 7.01 15.15 -6.69
C TYR A 42 7.20 16.13 -5.53
N ILE A 43 6.60 17.32 -5.64
CA ILE A 43 6.57 18.36 -4.57
C ILE A 43 5.95 17.84 -3.27
N LYS A 44 4.97 16.94 -3.39
CA LYS A 44 4.33 16.25 -2.26
C LYS A 44 4.60 14.74 -2.35
N PRO A 45 5.78 14.28 -1.94
CA PRO A 45 6.23 12.93 -2.21
C PRO A 45 5.67 11.90 -1.23
N PHE A 46 5.03 12.31 -0.13
CA PHE A 46 4.56 11.38 0.89
C PHE A 46 3.09 11.02 0.67
N ILE A 47 2.82 9.72 0.66
CA ILE A 47 1.51 9.13 0.51
C ILE A 47 1.24 8.23 1.70
N THR A 48 0.24 8.59 2.49
CA THR A 48 -0.15 7.83 3.68
C THR A 48 -1.45 7.11 3.40
N VAL A 49 -1.45 5.78 3.56
CA VAL A 49 -2.61 4.92 3.35
C VAL A 49 -3.10 4.44 4.70
N ALA A 50 -4.22 4.98 5.15
CA ALA A 50 -4.83 4.64 6.43
C ALA A 50 -6.03 3.72 6.24
N HIS A 51 -6.12 2.66 7.03
CA HIS A 51 -7.32 1.81 7.05
C HIS A 51 -8.41 2.47 7.90
N ASN A 52 -9.47 2.94 7.23
CA ASN A 52 -10.57 3.69 7.83
C ASN A 52 -11.27 2.88 8.94
N THR A 53 -11.33 3.45 10.14
CA THR A 53 -11.99 2.87 11.33
C THR A 53 -13.51 2.98 11.28
N GLU A 54 -14.02 4.01 10.61
CA GLU A 54 -15.45 4.37 10.59
C GLU A 54 -16.24 3.66 9.49
N TYR A 55 -15.59 2.88 8.62
CA TYR A 55 -16.28 2.21 7.53
C TYR A 55 -17.10 1.02 8.06
N PRO A 56 -18.45 1.09 8.06
CA PRO A 56 -19.30 0.15 8.79
C PRO A 56 -19.59 -1.14 8.00
N VAL A 57 -19.10 -1.25 6.76
CA VAL A 57 -19.43 -2.34 5.82
C VAL A 57 -18.32 -3.38 5.80
N LYS A 58 -18.69 -4.65 5.52
CA LYS A 58 -17.75 -5.76 5.30
C LYS A 58 -16.72 -5.38 4.23
N GLY A 59 -15.43 -5.48 4.57
CA GLY A 59 -14.31 -5.15 3.69
C GLY A 59 -13.35 -4.14 4.33
N LYS A 60 -12.34 -3.73 3.58
CA LYS A 60 -11.42 -2.66 3.97
C LYS A 60 -11.66 -1.45 3.08
N LYS A 61 -11.73 -0.27 3.70
CA LYS A 61 -11.69 1.01 3.00
C LYS A 61 -10.46 1.77 3.45
N PHE A 62 -9.69 2.23 2.49
CA PHE A 62 -8.47 2.97 2.72
C PHE A 62 -8.71 4.43 2.39
N VAL A 63 -8.22 5.31 3.26
CA VAL A 63 -8.12 6.74 3.01
C VAL A 63 -6.67 7.01 2.64
N VAL A 64 -6.47 7.61 1.47
CA VAL A 64 -5.15 8.02 1.00
C VAL A 64 -4.99 9.51 1.26
N PHE A 65 -3.92 9.86 1.96
CA PHE A 65 -3.51 11.22 2.21
C PHE A 65 -2.23 11.52 1.44
N GLN A 66 -2.06 12.79 1.08
CA GLN A 66 -0.83 13.30 0.48
C GLN A 66 -0.28 14.44 1.33
N GLU A 67 1.04 14.45 1.51
CA GLU A 67 1.73 15.52 2.23
C GLU A 67 3.07 15.91 1.59
N ALA A 68 3.47 17.15 1.85
CA ALA A 68 4.78 17.67 1.47
C ALA A 68 5.87 17.12 2.37
N ALA A 69 7.10 17.08 1.86
CA ALA A 69 8.26 16.87 2.70
C ALA A 69 8.42 18.06 3.66
N GLY A 70 8.62 17.76 4.94
CA GLY A 70 9.00 18.70 5.98
C GLY A 70 10.52 18.82 6.12
N ALA A 71 10.96 19.23 7.30
CA ALA A 71 12.39 19.24 7.64
C ALA A 71 12.98 17.84 7.53
N ASP A 72 14.24 17.78 7.09
CA ASP A 72 15.02 16.54 6.98
C ASP A 72 14.38 15.46 6.10
N ASN A 73 13.55 15.88 5.15
CA ASN A 73 12.89 14.98 4.19
C ASN A 73 11.97 13.95 4.86
N ASN A 74 11.35 14.34 5.99
CA ASN A 74 10.31 13.59 6.68
C ASN A 74 8.90 14.02 6.24
N PRO A 75 7.84 13.25 6.53
CA PRO A 75 6.45 13.70 6.40
C PRO A 75 6.22 15.01 7.17
N GLY A 76 5.70 16.04 6.49
CA GLY A 76 5.54 17.38 7.07
C GLY A 76 4.43 17.53 8.12
N GLY A 77 3.64 16.48 8.38
CA GLY A 77 2.59 16.46 9.40
C GLY A 77 1.30 17.19 9.00
N LYS A 78 1.31 17.90 7.87
CA LYS A 78 0.13 18.54 7.26
C LYS A 78 -0.36 17.74 6.07
N ARG A 79 -1.17 16.72 6.37
CA ARG A 79 -1.71 15.81 5.36
C ARG A 79 -3.06 16.29 4.83
N GLY A 80 -3.19 16.31 3.50
CA GLY A 80 -4.46 16.54 2.80
C GLY A 80 -5.08 15.21 2.38
N LYS A 81 -6.38 15.03 2.60
CA LYS A 81 -7.10 13.88 2.05
C LYS A 81 -7.04 13.96 0.52
N PHE A 82 -6.58 12.87 -0.10
CA PHE A 82 -6.37 12.83 -1.55
C PHE A 82 -7.47 12.01 -2.24
N TRP A 83 -7.70 10.76 -1.80
CA TRP A 83 -8.84 9.96 -2.25
C TRP A 83 -9.21 8.85 -1.25
N ASP A 84 -10.37 8.21 -1.43
CA ASP A 84 -10.74 6.97 -0.74
C ASP A 84 -10.93 5.83 -1.73
N THR A 85 -10.54 4.61 -1.36
CA THR A 85 -10.79 3.42 -2.17
C THR A 85 -10.86 2.16 -1.32
N SER A 86 -11.60 1.15 -1.78
CA SER A 86 -11.57 -0.21 -1.20
C SER A 86 -10.61 -1.15 -1.95
N ASN A 87 -9.90 -0.65 -2.96
CA ASN A 87 -9.02 -1.45 -3.81
C ASN A 87 -7.55 -1.11 -3.55
N SER A 88 -6.89 -1.94 -2.74
CA SER A 88 -5.44 -1.83 -2.46
C SER A 88 -4.57 -1.94 -3.72
N LYS A 89 -5.02 -2.68 -4.74
CA LYS A 89 -4.25 -2.83 -6.00
C LYS A 89 -4.22 -1.58 -6.84
N ASP A 90 -5.21 -0.69 -6.71
CA ASP A 90 -5.23 0.59 -7.40
C ASP A 90 -4.24 1.56 -6.75
N ILE A 91 -4.19 1.55 -5.41
CA ILE A 91 -3.18 2.31 -4.64
C ILE A 91 -1.78 1.81 -5.01
N ALA A 92 -1.55 0.50 -4.96
CA ALA A 92 -0.25 -0.10 -5.29
C ALA A 92 0.20 0.24 -6.72
N LYS A 93 -0.72 0.16 -7.69
CA LYS A 93 -0.43 0.57 -9.07
C LYS A 93 -0.03 2.04 -9.14
N TRP A 94 -0.80 2.93 -8.52
CA TRP A 94 -0.56 4.37 -8.57
C TRP A 94 0.78 4.77 -7.94
N VAL A 95 1.15 4.13 -6.82
CA VAL A 95 2.43 4.34 -6.13
C VAL A 95 3.59 3.85 -7.00
N LEU A 96 3.49 2.64 -7.56
CA LEU A 96 4.56 2.06 -8.40
C LEU A 96 4.79 2.84 -9.71
N GLU A 97 3.73 3.34 -10.35
CA GLU A 97 3.84 4.20 -11.55
C GLU A 97 4.60 5.51 -11.29
N ARG A 98 4.80 5.85 -10.01
CA ARG A 98 5.45 7.08 -9.54
C ARG A 98 6.74 6.79 -8.79
N GLU A 99 7.31 5.60 -9.02
CA GLU A 99 8.56 5.13 -8.41
C GLU A 99 8.48 5.09 -6.87
N GLY A 100 7.27 4.93 -6.35
CA GLY A 100 7.02 4.96 -4.93
C GLY A 100 7.46 3.69 -4.22
N HIS A 101 7.99 3.87 -3.01
CA HIS A 101 8.45 2.79 -2.13
C HIS A 101 7.96 3.02 -0.71
N VAL A 102 7.96 1.97 0.12
CA VAL A 102 7.60 2.09 1.53
C VAL A 102 8.58 3.03 2.20
N TYR A 103 8.04 4.01 2.92
CA TYR A 103 8.82 4.91 3.74
C TYR A 103 9.03 4.26 5.12
N GLN A 104 10.29 4.09 5.50
CA GLN A 104 10.67 3.69 6.85
C GLN A 104 11.45 4.84 7.48
N SER A 105 10.91 5.40 8.56
CA SER A 105 11.59 6.43 9.37
C SER A 105 12.62 5.82 10.30
#